data_AF-A0A957R2L8-F1
#
_entry.id   AF-A0A957R2L8-F1
#
_cell.length_a   1.000
_cell.length_b   1.000
_cell.length_c   1.000
_cell.angle_alpha   90.00
_cell.angle_beta   90.00
_cell.angle_gamma   90.00
#
_symmetry.space_group_name_H-M   'P 1'
#
loop_
_entity.id
_entity.type
_entity.pdbx_description
1 polymer ?
#
loop_
_entity_poly.entity_id
_entity_poly.type
_entity_poly.pdbx_seq_one_letter_code
_entity_poly.pdbx_strand_id
1 'polypeptide(L)'
;MFIPATVRWFFLAAFFIYAAAMILPTLIHIWSLRLRAPALIRQPTLSPAHQQILAPTVRALAEAGFGWPIPVQLNNITIDYSFGYLLNRPESGTAALVTAPAIPTADVTANVSFISLFADGSVLHTIQGLGIGAVATPADVHTEFVATRSPAATWAAHEANLERLLSRTAPSTCQPDNCLEAINERYYGRLLPNLVAQGALVAEGEPAGYYHFQWREALRQSWRILRGRRRLRQTVRLVREEALPTNFDFDDLPIALEVEAYELNQSGQKRRASLWGRLALIFGSLALFYLSFSQLFHVRQILFLLLVLVIHEGGHLLGLKLRGYQNLSLIFVPFLGALAAGQKERETLFDRMLVIFMGPVPGLFIGLALLGYIFMVTREWLPDPPLRWLDNLWTLSNYFLILNGFNLLPFFPLDGGQIVRRTLLARAPLLDGLLRGGAVLTFVGLGLA
;
A
#
# COMPACT_ATOMS: atom_id res chain seq x y z
N MET A 1 -16.37 39.73 1.40
CA MET A 1 -15.02 39.95 1.98
C MET A 1 -14.02 39.49 0.94
N PHE A 2 -13.22 40.38 0.35
CA PHE A 2 -12.23 40.00 -0.67
C PHE A 2 -11.07 39.27 0.02
N ILE A 3 -10.83 38.01 -0.35
CA ILE A 3 -9.66 37.26 0.12
C ILE A 3 -8.43 37.81 -0.63
N PRO A 4 -7.35 38.20 0.07
CA PRO A 4 -6.14 38.68 -0.58
C PRO A 4 -5.60 37.67 -1.60
N ALA A 5 -5.07 38.16 -2.73
CA ALA A 5 -4.55 37.30 -3.79
C ALA A 5 -3.48 36.30 -3.28
N THR A 6 -2.67 36.70 -2.30
CA THR A 6 -1.69 35.84 -1.63
C THR A 6 -2.33 34.66 -0.90
N VAL A 7 -3.48 34.87 -0.26
CA VAL A 7 -4.24 33.84 0.45
C VAL A 7 -4.96 32.91 -0.54
N ARG A 8 -5.47 33.44 -1.66
CA ARG A 8 -6.04 32.63 -2.76
C ARG A 8 -5.00 31.67 -3.36
N TRP A 9 -3.82 32.19 -3.70
CA TRP A 9 -2.71 31.37 -4.23
C TRP A 9 -2.24 30.32 -3.22
N PHE A 10 -2.26 30.64 -1.92
CA PHE A 10 -1.95 29.69 -0.86
C PHE A 10 -2.90 28.49 -0.86
N PHE A 11 -4.22 28.69 -0.93
CA PHE A 11 -5.19 27.58 -0.94
C PHE A 11 -5.13 26.76 -2.24
N LEU A 12 -4.92 27.40 -3.39
CA LEU A 12 -4.72 26.71 -4.67
C LEU A 12 -3.46 25.83 -4.66
N ALA A 13 -2.33 26.36 -4.20
CA ALA A 13 -1.09 25.60 -4.07
C ALA A 13 -1.24 24.42 -3.10
N ALA A 14 -1.89 24.63 -1.95
CA ALA A 14 -2.17 23.59 -0.97
C ALA A 14 -3.01 22.44 -1.56
N PHE A 15 -4.02 22.75 -2.39
CA PHE A 15 -4.83 21.74 -3.06
C PHE A 15 -4.01 20.88 -4.03
N PHE A 16 -3.20 21.48 -4.90
CA PHE A 16 -2.37 20.72 -5.84
C PHE A 16 -1.31 19.88 -5.13
N ILE A 17 -0.73 20.38 -4.04
CA ILE A 17 0.23 19.63 -3.23
C ILE A 17 -0.44 18.47 -2.49
N TYR A 18 -1.65 18.66 -1.98
CA TYR A 18 -2.44 17.58 -1.41
C TYR A 18 -2.74 16.48 -2.45
N ALA A 19 -3.20 16.87 -3.64
CA ALA A 19 -3.47 15.93 -4.73
C ALA A 19 -2.19 15.18 -5.15
N ALA A 20 -1.06 15.87 -5.23
CA ALA A 20 0.25 15.26 -5.51
C ALA A 20 0.66 14.29 -4.39
N ALA A 21 0.52 14.66 -3.11
CA ALA A 21 0.86 13.82 -1.96
C ALA A 21 0.06 12.50 -1.92
N MET A 22 -1.13 12.45 -2.52
CA MET A 22 -1.94 11.23 -2.60
C MET A 22 -1.47 10.24 -3.68
N ILE A 23 -0.85 10.74 -4.76
CA ILE A 23 -0.40 9.92 -5.91
C ILE A 23 1.09 9.61 -5.82
N LEU A 24 1.89 10.61 -5.47
CA LEU A 24 3.35 10.60 -5.53
C LEU A 24 3.98 9.43 -4.76
N PRO A 25 3.53 9.04 -3.55
CA PRO A 25 4.10 7.87 -2.87
C PRO A 25 3.88 6.57 -3.64
N THR A 26 2.69 6.40 -4.23
CA THR A 26 2.37 5.21 -5.04
C THR A 26 3.19 5.21 -6.32
N LEU A 27 3.35 6.38 -6.95
CA LEU A 27 4.18 6.55 -8.14
C LEU A 27 5.65 6.24 -7.88
N ILE A 28 6.22 6.83 -6.83
CA ILE A 28 7.60 6.58 -6.43
C ILE A 28 7.79 5.10 -6.13
N HIS A 29 6.87 4.48 -5.40
CA HIS A 29 6.93 3.05 -5.12
C HIS A 29 6.97 2.22 -6.41
N ILE A 30 5.98 2.38 -7.31
CA ILE A 30 5.93 1.63 -8.58
C ILE A 30 7.16 1.89 -9.44
N TRP A 31 7.58 3.14 -9.56
CA TRP A 31 8.74 3.51 -10.34
C TRP A 31 10.05 2.94 -9.76
N SER A 32 10.11 2.77 -8.44
CA SER A 32 11.25 2.14 -7.75
C SER A 32 11.25 0.62 -7.78
N LEU A 33 10.16 -0.02 -8.25
CA LEU A 33 10.10 -1.48 -8.34
C LEU A 33 11.10 -1.98 -9.37
N ARG A 34 11.92 -2.93 -8.93
CA ARG A 34 12.75 -3.74 -9.81
C ARG A 34 12.07 -5.08 -10.02
N LEU A 35 11.73 -5.35 -11.26
CA LEU A 35 11.09 -6.58 -11.71
C LEU A 35 12.15 -7.54 -12.22
N ARG A 36 11.88 -8.84 -12.08
CA ARG A 36 12.67 -9.91 -12.67
C ARG A 36 11.78 -10.84 -13.47
N ALA A 37 12.35 -11.53 -14.45
CA ALA A 37 11.57 -12.48 -15.23
C ALA A 37 11.03 -13.57 -14.28
N PRO A 38 9.70 -13.78 -14.23
CA PRO A 38 9.16 -14.87 -13.45
C PRO A 38 9.63 -16.19 -14.04
N ALA A 39 9.70 -17.23 -13.21
CA ALA A 39 10.08 -18.57 -13.66
C ALA A 39 9.58 -19.61 -12.69
N LEU A 40 9.10 -20.74 -13.21
CA LEU A 40 8.88 -21.96 -12.45
C LEU A 40 10.16 -22.77 -12.45
N ILE A 41 10.63 -23.14 -11.27
CA ILE A 41 11.82 -23.98 -11.09
C ILE A 41 11.34 -25.27 -10.44
N ARG A 42 11.66 -26.42 -11.06
CA ARG A 42 11.35 -27.73 -10.48
C ARG A 42 12.14 -27.90 -9.19
N GLN A 43 11.45 -28.33 -8.14
CA GLN A 43 12.06 -28.67 -6.85
C GLN A 43 12.05 -30.20 -6.69
N PRO A 44 13.04 -30.78 -5.98
CA PRO A 44 13.04 -32.21 -5.70
C PRO A 44 11.93 -32.59 -4.71
N THR A 45 11.66 -31.73 -3.72
CA THR A 45 10.59 -31.89 -2.73
C THR A 45 10.24 -30.54 -2.10
N LEU A 46 9.05 -30.44 -1.51
CA LEU A 46 8.67 -29.31 -0.68
C LEU A 46 8.95 -29.61 0.80
N SER A 47 9.15 -28.58 1.62
CA SER A 47 9.26 -28.77 3.07
C SER A 47 7.95 -29.33 3.66
N PRO A 48 7.99 -30.08 4.78
CA PRO A 48 6.78 -30.64 5.39
C PRO A 48 5.70 -29.59 5.69
N ALA A 49 6.10 -28.38 6.08
CA ALA A 49 5.20 -27.26 6.33
C ALA A 49 4.43 -26.83 5.07
N HIS A 50 5.12 -26.70 3.93
CA HIS A 50 4.48 -26.42 2.65
C HIS A 50 3.53 -27.54 2.22
N GLN A 51 3.93 -28.79 2.40
CA GLN A 51 3.08 -29.94 2.07
C GLN A 51 1.78 -29.92 2.87
N GLN A 52 1.86 -29.65 4.18
CA GLN A 52 0.70 -29.60 5.07
C GLN A 52 -0.28 -28.48 4.70
N ILE A 53 0.24 -27.29 4.41
CA ILE A 53 -0.57 -26.11 4.08
C ILE A 53 -1.27 -26.27 2.72
N LEU A 54 -0.59 -26.87 1.74
CA LEU A 54 -1.10 -27.01 0.37
C LEU A 54 -1.99 -28.24 0.19
N ALA A 55 -1.89 -29.24 1.08
CA ALA A 55 -2.60 -30.51 0.95
C ALA A 55 -4.13 -30.38 0.77
N PRO A 56 -4.85 -29.52 1.52
CA PRO A 56 -6.30 -29.39 1.34
C PRO A 56 -6.68 -28.92 -0.07
N THR A 57 -5.97 -27.91 -0.58
CA THR A 57 -6.19 -27.35 -1.92
C THR A 57 -5.81 -28.34 -3.02
N VAL A 58 -4.69 -29.04 -2.86
CA VAL A 58 -4.26 -30.10 -3.79
C VAL A 58 -5.28 -31.23 -3.87
N ARG A 59 -5.84 -31.68 -2.75
CA ARG A 59 -6.91 -32.70 -2.73
C ARG A 59 -8.18 -32.21 -3.43
N ALA A 60 -8.60 -30.98 -3.17
CA ALA A 60 -9.79 -30.40 -3.81
C ALA A 60 -9.64 -30.31 -5.34
N LEU A 61 -8.42 -30.01 -5.84
CA LEU A 61 -8.16 -29.99 -7.28
C LEU A 61 -8.02 -31.39 -7.89
N ALA A 62 -7.56 -32.38 -7.12
CA ALA A 62 -7.52 -33.77 -7.56
C ALA A 62 -8.93 -34.31 -7.88
N GLU A 63 -9.93 -33.94 -7.09
CA GLU A 63 -11.35 -34.23 -7.37
C GLU A 63 -11.84 -33.58 -8.68
N ALA A 64 -11.25 -32.45 -9.08
CA ALA A 64 -11.52 -31.76 -10.34
C ALA A 64 -10.68 -32.26 -11.54
N GLY A 65 -9.97 -33.38 -11.38
CA GLY A 65 -9.18 -34.02 -12.44
C GLY A 65 -7.75 -33.50 -12.62
N PHE A 66 -7.24 -32.68 -11.68
CA PHE A 66 -5.84 -32.25 -11.68
C PHE A 66 -4.94 -33.26 -10.96
N GLY A 67 -4.01 -33.86 -11.70
CA GLY A 67 -3.08 -34.87 -11.18
C GLY A 67 -1.61 -34.46 -11.24
N TRP A 68 -0.75 -35.41 -10.88
CA TRP A 68 0.72 -35.33 -10.99
C TRP A 68 1.31 -34.06 -10.37
N PRO A 69 1.20 -33.87 -9.04
CA PRO A 69 1.73 -32.69 -8.39
C PRO A 69 3.27 -32.65 -8.50
N ILE A 70 3.79 -31.66 -9.23
CA ILE A 70 5.22 -31.41 -9.38
C ILE A 70 5.62 -30.33 -8.38
N PRO A 71 6.56 -30.59 -7.45
CA PRO A 71 7.09 -29.56 -6.56
C PRO A 71 7.76 -28.44 -7.38
N VAL A 72 7.40 -27.20 -7.10
CA VAL A 72 7.94 -26.03 -7.82
C VAL A 72 8.25 -24.87 -6.87
N GLN A 73 9.24 -24.08 -7.27
CA GLN A 73 9.45 -22.72 -6.80
C GLN A 73 9.03 -21.76 -7.91
N LEU A 74 8.08 -20.88 -7.63
CA LEU A 74 7.74 -19.74 -8.47
C LEU A 74 8.62 -18.57 -8.06
N ASN A 75 9.53 -18.16 -8.93
CA ASN A 75 10.12 -16.82 -8.83
C ASN A 75 9.08 -15.83 -9.32
N ASN A 76 8.63 -14.94 -8.43
CA ASN A 76 7.64 -13.93 -8.78
C ASN A 76 8.30 -12.84 -9.66
N ILE A 77 7.44 -12.05 -10.30
CA ILE A 77 7.85 -10.87 -11.06
C ILE A 77 8.48 -9.80 -10.15
N THR A 78 8.04 -9.77 -8.90
CA THR A 78 8.66 -9.07 -7.78
C THR A 78 9.80 -9.94 -7.21
N ILE A 79 10.77 -9.34 -6.51
CA ILE A 79 12.04 -10.02 -6.14
C ILE A 79 11.85 -11.24 -5.19
N ASP A 80 10.63 -11.48 -4.71
CA ASP A 80 10.20 -12.61 -3.88
C ASP A 80 9.95 -13.91 -4.68
N TYR A 81 9.79 -15.01 -3.95
CA TYR A 81 9.45 -16.32 -4.51
C TYR A 81 8.41 -17.02 -3.64
N SER A 82 7.79 -18.07 -4.17
CA SER A 82 6.80 -18.87 -3.46
C SER A 82 6.97 -20.34 -3.83
N PHE A 83 6.76 -21.24 -2.86
CA PHE A 83 6.80 -22.68 -3.10
C PHE A 83 5.40 -23.25 -3.29
N GLY A 84 5.29 -24.29 -4.12
CA GLY A 84 4.01 -24.80 -4.53
C GLY A 84 4.05 -26.11 -5.29
N TYR A 85 2.88 -26.48 -5.80
CA TYR A 85 2.71 -27.57 -6.74
C TYR A 85 2.19 -27.05 -8.07
N LEU A 86 2.76 -27.59 -9.15
CA LEU A 86 2.18 -27.54 -10.48
C LEU A 86 1.42 -28.84 -10.70
N LEU A 87 0.11 -28.77 -10.88
CA LEU A 87 -0.74 -29.90 -11.24
C LEU A 87 -1.19 -29.75 -12.70
N ASN A 88 -1.52 -30.86 -13.34
CA ASN A 88 -1.92 -30.87 -14.74
C ASN A 88 -3.24 -31.63 -14.92
N ARG A 89 -4.10 -31.11 -15.79
CA ARG A 89 -5.28 -31.79 -16.32
C ARG A 89 -5.13 -32.02 -17.83
N PRO A 90 -4.57 -33.19 -18.24
CA PRO A 90 -4.18 -33.45 -19.62
C PRO A 90 -5.31 -33.30 -20.65
N GLU A 91 -6.54 -33.68 -20.28
CA GLU A 91 -7.74 -33.59 -21.12
C GLU A 91 -7.99 -32.16 -21.64
N SER A 92 -7.74 -31.18 -20.78
CA SER A 92 -7.95 -29.76 -21.07
C SER A 92 -6.66 -29.03 -21.47
N GLY A 93 -5.51 -29.70 -21.36
CA GLY A 93 -4.19 -29.07 -21.51
C GLY A 93 -3.92 -27.96 -20.50
N THR A 94 -4.59 -27.97 -19.34
CA THR A 94 -4.54 -26.88 -18.36
C THR A 94 -3.68 -27.26 -17.15
N ALA A 95 -2.85 -26.32 -16.73
CA ALA A 95 -2.08 -26.42 -15.50
C ALA A 95 -2.75 -25.65 -14.36
N ALA A 96 -2.77 -26.23 -13.17
CA ALA A 96 -3.10 -25.53 -11.93
C ALA A 96 -1.81 -25.28 -11.14
N LEU A 97 -1.54 -24.02 -10.82
CA LEU A 97 -0.42 -23.63 -9.97
C LEU A 97 -0.96 -23.27 -8.58
N VAL A 98 -0.54 -24.05 -7.58
CA VAL A 98 -0.97 -23.92 -6.19
C VAL A 98 0.24 -23.54 -5.36
N THR A 99 0.32 -22.30 -4.89
CA THR A 99 1.48 -21.77 -4.15
C THR A 99 1.09 -21.37 -2.73
N ALA A 100 2.00 -21.59 -1.79
CA ALA A 100 1.83 -21.03 -0.45
C ALA A 100 1.97 -19.50 -0.50
N PRO A 101 1.11 -18.75 0.20
CA PRO A 101 1.33 -17.32 0.40
C PRO A 101 2.59 -17.12 1.25
N ALA A 102 3.27 -15.99 1.06
CA ALA A 102 4.46 -15.63 1.85
C ALA A 102 4.17 -15.63 3.36
N ILE A 103 2.95 -15.24 3.77
CA ILE A 103 2.46 -15.38 5.14
C ILE A 103 1.08 -16.06 5.07
N PRO A 104 0.97 -17.33 5.49
CA PRO A 104 -0.32 -18.01 5.63
C PRO A 104 -1.18 -17.31 6.67
N THR A 105 -2.47 -17.18 6.40
CA THR A 105 -3.45 -16.63 7.36
C THR A 105 -4.62 -17.58 7.49
N ALA A 106 -5.41 -17.46 8.57
CA ALA A 106 -6.66 -18.21 8.75
C ALA A 106 -7.63 -18.08 7.57
N ASP A 107 -7.45 -17.01 6.81
CA ASP A 107 -8.28 -16.65 5.69
C ASP A 107 -7.76 -17.17 4.34
N VAL A 108 -6.45 -17.42 4.21
CA VAL A 108 -5.77 -17.82 2.97
C VAL A 108 -4.60 -18.73 3.28
N THR A 109 -4.76 -20.02 2.97
CA THR A 109 -3.73 -21.05 3.13
C THR A 109 -2.97 -21.32 1.84
N ALA A 110 -3.60 -21.13 0.68
CA ALA A 110 -2.98 -21.33 -0.64
C ALA A 110 -3.53 -20.31 -1.65
N ASN A 111 -2.67 -19.90 -2.59
CA ASN A 111 -3.07 -19.17 -3.79
C ASN A 111 -3.18 -20.15 -4.95
N VAL A 112 -4.28 -20.08 -5.71
CA VAL A 112 -4.50 -20.91 -6.89
C VAL A 112 -4.53 -20.04 -8.15
N SER A 113 -3.92 -20.54 -9.22
CA SER A 113 -4.08 -19.99 -10.56
C SER A 113 -4.12 -21.10 -11.59
N PHE A 114 -4.79 -20.85 -12.72
CA PHE A 114 -4.94 -21.79 -13.81
C PHE A 114 -4.37 -21.21 -15.10
N ILE A 115 -3.58 -22.00 -15.81
CA ILE A 115 -2.85 -21.59 -17.01
C ILE A 115 -3.16 -22.59 -18.13
N SER A 116 -3.74 -22.11 -19.23
CA SER A 116 -3.88 -22.86 -20.48
C SER A 116 -3.08 -22.19 -21.58
N LEU A 117 -2.35 -22.99 -22.35
CA LEU A 117 -1.54 -22.55 -23.48
C LEU A 117 -2.23 -22.96 -24.78
N PHE A 118 -2.17 -22.12 -25.81
CA PHE A 118 -2.79 -22.38 -27.10
C PHE A 118 -1.76 -22.45 -28.23
N ALA A 119 -2.14 -23.09 -29.34
CA ALA A 119 -1.26 -23.33 -30.49
C ALA A 119 -0.87 -22.04 -31.23
N ASP A 120 -1.73 -21.02 -31.20
CA ASP A 120 -1.46 -19.68 -31.74
C ASP A 120 -0.54 -18.82 -30.86
N GLY A 121 -0.09 -19.36 -29.71
CA GLY A 121 0.77 -18.68 -28.75
C GLY A 121 0.03 -17.85 -27.72
N SER A 122 -1.30 -17.78 -27.79
CA SER A 122 -2.10 -17.12 -26.75
C SER A 122 -2.07 -17.91 -25.44
N VAL A 123 -2.30 -17.22 -24.32
CA VAL A 123 -2.30 -17.80 -22.96
C VAL A 123 -3.55 -17.34 -22.23
N LEU A 124 -4.27 -18.27 -21.59
CA LEU A 124 -5.31 -17.96 -20.62
C LEU A 124 -4.74 -18.16 -19.21
N HIS A 125 -4.78 -17.11 -18.39
CA HIS A 125 -4.32 -17.16 -17.01
C HIS A 125 -5.41 -16.61 -16.08
N THR A 126 -6.03 -17.50 -15.30
CA THR A 126 -7.03 -17.12 -14.29
C THR A 126 -6.40 -17.19 -12.92
N ILE A 127 -6.36 -16.06 -12.22
CA ILE A 127 -5.68 -15.91 -10.94
C ILE A 127 -6.73 -15.71 -9.85
N GLN A 128 -6.63 -16.49 -8.78
CA GLN A 128 -7.43 -16.29 -7.60
C GLN A 128 -7.02 -14.97 -6.91
N GLY A 129 -8.00 -14.08 -6.70
CA GLY A 129 -7.81 -12.80 -6.03
C GLY A 129 -8.32 -11.61 -6.82
N LEU A 130 -7.82 -10.42 -6.49
CA LEU A 130 -8.42 -9.14 -6.93
C LEU A 130 -7.65 -8.43 -8.05
N GLY A 131 -6.45 -8.90 -8.40
CA GLY A 131 -5.62 -8.31 -9.45
C GLY A 131 -5.22 -6.85 -9.24
N ILE A 132 -5.30 -6.36 -8.00
CA ILE A 132 -5.05 -4.95 -7.70
C ILE A 132 -3.55 -4.70 -7.67
N GLY A 133 -3.08 -3.90 -8.64
CA GLY A 133 -1.65 -3.70 -8.84
C GLY A 133 -0.99 -4.79 -9.68
N ALA A 134 -1.77 -5.69 -10.29
CA ALA A 134 -1.25 -6.59 -11.30
C ALA A 134 -0.60 -5.79 -12.44
N VAL A 135 0.60 -6.22 -12.81
CA VAL A 135 1.32 -5.65 -13.95
C VAL A 135 0.49 -5.90 -15.21
N ALA A 136 0.50 -4.94 -16.14
CA ALA A 136 -0.16 -5.15 -17.42
C ALA A 136 0.42 -6.39 -18.09
N THR A 137 -0.43 -7.21 -18.70
CA THR A 137 0.01 -8.38 -19.46
C THR A 137 0.03 -8.06 -20.95
N PRO A 138 0.87 -8.74 -21.74
CA PRO A 138 0.86 -8.68 -23.19
C PRO A 138 -0.52 -9.00 -23.79
N ALA A 139 -0.79 -8.53 -25.01
CA ALA A 139 -2.11 -8.66 -25.65
C ALA A 139 -2.51 -10.12 -25.95
N ASP A 140 -1.52 -10.99 -26.12
CA ASP A 140 -1.63 -12.44 -26.29
C ASP A 140 -1.89 -13.19 -24.98
N VAL A 141 -1.88 -12.51 -23.84
CA VAL A 141 -2.16 -13.09 -22.52
C VAL A 141 -3.51 -12.59 -22.00
N HIS A 142 -4.50 -13.47 -22.03
CA HIS A 142 -5.80 -13.26 -21.42
C HIS A 142 -5.70 -13.52 -19.91
N THR A 143 -5.60 -12.45 -19.12
CA THR A 143 -5.57 -12.54 -17.66
C THR A 143 -6.91 -12.18 -17.05
N GLU A 144 -7.41 -13.06 -16.18
CA GLU A 144 -8.62 -12.84 -15.38
C GLU A 144 -8.30 -12.97 -13.90
N PHE A 145 -8.91 -12.11 -13.09
CA PHE A 145 -8.83 -12.18 -11.64
C PHE A 145 -10.20 -12.52 -11.06
N VAL A 146 -10.27 -13.62 -10.31
CA VAL A 146 -11.52 -14.12 -9.73
C VAL A 146 -11.49 -13.89 -8.23
N ALA A 147 -12.40 -13.03 -7.77
CA ALA A 147 -12.46 -12.64 -6.38
C ALA A 147 -13.23 -13.66 -5.53
N THR A 148 -12.62 -14.83 -5.31
CA THR A 148 -13.19 -15.91 -4.50
C THR A 148 -12.12 -16.62 -3.68
N ARG A 149 -12.52 -17.29 -2.59
CA ARG A 149 -11.65 -18.21 -1.84
C ARG A 149 -11.70 -19.65 -2.32
N SER A 150 -12.69 -20.00 -3.16
CA SER A 150 -12.88 -21.37 -3.63
C SER A 150 -11.99 -21.68 -4.85
N PRO A 151 -11.09 -22.68 -4.76
CA PRO A 151 -10.38 -23.19 -5.93
C PRO A 151 -11.35 -23.66 -7.03
N ALA A 152 -12.47 -24.28 -6.64
CA ALA A 152 -13.49 -24.76 -7.56
C ALA A 152 -14.21 -23.61 -8.29
N ALA A 153 -14.51 -22.51 -7.60
CA ALA A 153 -15.10 -21.33 -8.24
C ALA A 153 -14.12 -20.64 -9.20
N THR A 154 -12.83 -20.60 -8.84
CA THR A 154 -11.77 -20.09 -9.71
C THR A 154 -11.61 -21.00 -10.96
N TRP A 155 -11.69 -22.33 -10.77
CA TRP A 155 -11.68 -23.28 -11.88
C TRP A 155 -12.89 -23.08 -12.81
N ALA A 156 -14.11 -22.97 -12.27
CA ALA A 156 -15.31 -22.78 -13.08
C ALA A 156 -15.25 -21.50 -13.94
N ALA A 157 -14.69 -20.41 -13.40
CA ALA A 157 -14.46 -19.19 -14.17
C ALA A 157 -13.42 -19.39 -15.28
N HIS A 158 -12.35 -20.13 -14.99
CA HIS A 158 -11.34 -20.47 -15.99
C HIS A 158 -11.92 -21.35 -17.10
N GLU A 159 -12.67 -22.39 -16.77
CA GLU A 159 -13.31 -23.32 -17.69
C GLU A 159 -14.27 -22.58 -18.64
N ALA A 160 -15.09 -21.65 -18.13
CA ALA A 160 -15.98 -20.83 -18.96
C ALA A 160 -15.22 -19.94 -19.98
N ASN A 161 -14.01 -19.48 -19.65
CA ASN A 161 -13.16 -18.73 -20.57
C ASN A 161 -12.39 -19.64 -21.53
N LEU A 162 -11.99 -20.83 -21.06
CA LEU A 162 -11.34 -21.86 -21.86
C LEU A 162 -12.26 -22.32 -22.99
N GLU A 163 -13.51 -22.66 -22.70
CA GLU A 163 -14.51 -23.04 -23.72
C GLU A 163 -14.67 -21.98 -24.81
N ARG A 164 -14.67 -20.69 -24.42
CA ARG A 164 -14.75 -19.59 -25.37
C ARG A 164 -13.53 -19.52 -26.29
N LEU A 165 -12.33 -19.78 -25.78
CA LEU A 165 -11.08 -19.72 -26.56
C LEU A 165 -10.86 -20.97 -27.41
N LEU A 166 -11.31 -22.14 -26.96
CA LEU A 166 -11.26 -23.40 -27.72
C LEU A 166 -12.04 -23.31 -29.03
N SER A 167 -13.04 -22.42 -29.14
CA SER A 167 -13.73 -22.13 -30.40
C SER A 167 -12.87 -21.40 -31.44
N ARG A 168 -11.73 -20.83 -31.04
CA ARG A 168 -10.86 -19.98 -31.89
C ARG A 168 -9.49 -20.60 -32.17
N THR A 169 -8.92 -21.29 -31.20
CA THR A 169 -7.56 -21.81 -31.26
C THR A 169 -7.46 -23.17 -30.56
N ALA A 170 -6.64 -24.06 -31.10
CA ALA A 170 -6.45 -25.38 -30.52
C ALA A 170 -5.62 -25.29 -29.23
N PRO A 171 -5.93 -26.09 -28.20
CA PRO A 171 -5.11 -26.14 -26.99
C PRO A 171 -3.74 -26.72 -27.34
N SER A 172 -2.69 -26.09 -26.83
CA SER A 172 -1.37 -26.70 -26.81
C SER A 172 -1.33 -27.62 -25.60
N THR A 173 -1.38 -28.93 -25.81
CA THR A 173 -1.37 -29.90 -24.72
C THR A 173 -0.09 -29.77 -23.89
N CYS A 174 -0.28 -29.38 -22.63
CA CYS A 174 0.73 -29.45 -21.59
C CYS A 174 0.76 -30.90 -21.09
N GLN A 175 1.83 -31.66 -21.29
CA GLN A 175 1.95 -32.98 -20.65
C GLN A 175 2.65 -32.85 -19.30
N PRO A 176 2.36 -33.72 -18.30
CA PRO A 176 2.95 -33.60 -16.97
C PRO A 176 4.47 -33.37 -16.98
N ASP A 177 5.20 -34.08 -17.83
CA ASP A 177 6.66 -34.04 -17.84
C ASP A 177 7.26 -32.73 -18.41
N ASN A 178 6.58 -32.08 -19.36
CA ASN A 178 7.07 -30.91 -20.08
C ASN A 178 6.30 -29.61 -19.79
N CYS A 179 5.23 -29.68 -18.99
CA CYS A 179 4.32 -28.56 -18.81
C CYS A 179 5.00 -27.34 -18.16
N LEU A 180 5.89 -27.61 -17.20
CA LEU A 180 6.67 -26.57 -16.53
C LEU A 180 7.53 -25.79 -17.54
N GLU A 181 8.23 -26.50 -18.43
CA GLU A 181 9.08 -25.89 -19.46
C GLU A 181 8.24 -25.11 -20.48
N ALA A 182 7.12 -25.68 -20.92
CA ALA A 182 6.20 -25.01 -21.82
C ALA A 182 5.65 -23.69 -21.25
N ILE A 183 5.28 -23.65 -19.96
CA ILE A 183 4.83 -22.44 -19.28
C ILE A 183 5.98 -21.41 -19.19
N ASN A 184 7.19 -21.85 -18.86
CA ASN A 184 8.34 -20.94 -18.80
C ASN A 184 8.65 -20.34 -20.17
N GLU A 185 8.69 -21.14 -21.24
CA GLU A 185 9.05 -20.66 -22.58
C GLU A 185 7.96 -19.81 -23.21
N ARG A 186 6.69 -20.24 -23.10
CA ARG A 186 5.58 -19.63 -23.85
C ARG A 186 4.88 -18.53 -23.08
N TYR A 187 4.97 -18.52 -21.76
CA TYR A 187 4.34 -17.50 -20.92
C TYR A 187 5.37 -16.65 -20.16
N TYR A 188 6.03 -17.21 -19.15
CA TYR A 188 6.83 -16.40 -18.21
C TYR A 188 8.05 -15.72 -18.86
N GLY A 189 8.76 -16.43 -19.73
CA GLY A 189 9.94 -15.93 -20.45
C GLY A 189 9.61 -14.83 -21.47
N ARG A 190 8.36 -14.75 -21.93
CA ARG A 190 7.90 -13.72 -22.88
C ARG A 190 7.31 -12.48 -22.21
N LEU A 191 6.90 -12.59 -20.95
CA LEU A 191 6.15 -11.54 -20.26
C LEU A 191 6.90 -10.20 -20.23
N LEU A 192 8.13 -10.18 -19.70
CA LEU A 192 8.91 -8.95 -19.58
C LEU A 192 9.45 -8.44 -20.93
N PRO A 193 10.02 -9.29 -21.82
CA PRO A 193 10.44 -8.84 -23.15
C PRO A 193 9.32 -8.19 -23.96
N ASN A 194 8.10 -8.75 -23.94
CA ASN A 194 6.96 -8.15 -24.62
C ASN A 194 6.58 -6.78 -24.04
N LEU A 195 6.67 -6.61 -22.71
CA LEU A 195 6.44 -5.32 -22.06
C LEU A 195 7.56 -4.30 -22.36
N VAL A 196 8.80 -4.74 -22.54
CA VAL A 196 9.89 -3.87 -23.02
C VAL A 196 9.62 -3.44 -24.47
N ALA A 197 9.24 -4.37 -25.35
CA ALA A 197 8.92 -4.08 -26.74
C ALA A 197 7.73 -3.10 -26.90
N GLN A 198 6.77 -3.14 -25.97
CA GLN A 198 5.65 -2.20 -25.89
C GLN A 198 6.03 -0.83 -25.27
N GLY A 199 7.29 -0.65 -24.86
CA GLY A 199 7.74 0.56 -24.17
C GLY A 199 7.20 0.71 -22.75
N ALA A 200 6.74 -0.39 -22.13
CA ALA A 200 6.21 -0.35 -20.78
C ALA A 200 7.31 -0.45 -19.70
N LEU A 201 8.35 -1.22 -20.01
CA LEU A 201 9.50 -1.48 -19.14
C LEU A 201 10.81 -1.06 -19.82
N VAL A 202 11.85 -0.88 -19.01
CA VAL A 202 13.24 -0.68 -19.44
C VAL A 202 14.09 -1.73 -18.74
N ALA A 203 14.96 -2.39 -19.50
CA ALA A 203 15.92 -3.36 -18.98
C ALA A 203 17.11 -2.63 -18.32
N GLU A 204 17.58 -3.15 -17.18
CA GLU A 204 18.71 -2.63 -16.41
C GLU A 204 19.84 -3.68 -16.35
N GLY A 205 21.04 -3.29 -16.81
CA GLY A 205 22.26 -4.10 -16.82
C GLY A 205 22.47 -4.93 -18.11
N GLU A 206 23.70 -5.39 -18.32
CA GLU A 206 24.05 -6.40 -19.34
C GLU A 206 24.78 -7.59 -18.70
N PRO A 207 24.25 -8.83 -18.83
CA PRO A 207 22.93 -9.17 -19.36
C PRO A 207 21.79 -8.62 -18.45
N ALA A 208 20.62 -8.35 -19.03
CA ALA A 208 19.49 -7.73 -18.34
C ALA A 208 18.95 -8.63 -17.21
N GLY A 209 19.38 -8.35 -15.97
CA GLY A 209 18.94 -9.07 -14.77
C GLY A 209 17.70 -8.46 -14.12
N TYR A 210 17.42 -7.18 -14.38
CA TYR A 210 16.31 -6.43 -13.78
C TYR A 210 15.60 -5.55 -14.81
N TYR A 211 14.35 -5.22 -14.52
CA TYR A 211 13.53 -4.32 -15.31
C TYR A 211 12.86 -3.30 -14.40
N HIS A 212 12.65 -2.09 -14.90
CA HIS A 212 11.88 -1.07 -14.18
C HIS A 212 10.82 -0.46 -15.08
N PHE A 213 9.78 0.11 -14.48
CA PHE A 213 8.74 0.80 -15.24
C PHE A 213 9.28 2.06 -15.91
N GLN A 214 8.80 2.34 -17.12
CA GLN A 214 8.87 3.69 -17.66
C GLN A 214 7.96 4.62 -16.86
N TRP A 215 8.31 5.90 -16.75
CA TRP A 215 7.58 6.87 -15.93
C TRP A 215 6.09 6.96 -16.30
N ARG A 216 5.77 6.86 -17.60
CA ARG A 216 4.39 6.90 -18.11
C ARG A 216 3.58 5.72 -17.62
N GLU A 217 4.17 4.52 -17.65
CA GLU A 217 3.50 3.32 -17.15
C GLU A 217 3.40 3.32 -15.63
N ALA A 218 4.45 3.76 -14.93
CA ALA A 218 4.40 3.89 -13.48
C ALA A 218 3.25 4.81 -13.04
N LEU A 219 3.03 5.91 -13.76
CA LEU A 219 1.89 6.82 -13.54
C LEU A 219 0.54 6.14 -13.83
N ARG A 220 0.41 5.45 -14.97
CA ARG A 220 -0.83 4.72 -15.31
C ARG A 220 -1.15 3.65 -14.28
N GLN A 221 -0.16 2.87 -13.84
CA GLN A 221 -0.33 1.83 -12.83
C GLN A 221 -0.72 2.43 -11.47
N SER A 222 -0.09 3.54 -11.07
CA SER A 222 -0.44 4.26 -9.85
C SER A 222 -1.91 4.69 -9.84
N TRP A 223 -2.37 5.22 -10.97
CA TRP A 223 -3.76 5.65 -11.14
C TRP A 223 -4.74 4.48 -11.14
N ARG A 224 -4.38 3.32 -11.72
CA ARG A 224 -5.18 2.08 -11.65
C ARG A 224 -5.32 1.59 -10.21
N ILE A 225 -4.23 1.55 -9.46
CA ILE A 225 -4.23 1.14 -8.04
C ILE A 225 -5.12 2.06 -7.22
N LEU A 226 -4.97 3.38 -7.36
CA LEU A 226 -5.75 4.36 -6.59
C LEU A 226 -7.26 4.25 -6.87
N ARG A 227 -7.66 4.10 -8.13
CA ARG A 227 -9.07 3.86 -8.50
C ARG A 227 -9.57 2.51 -8.00
N GLY A 228 -8.71 1.48 -8.02
CA GLY A 228 -9.01 0.12 -7.55
C GLY A 228 -9.26 0.02 -6.05
N ARG A 229 -8.70 0.91 -5.22
CA ARG A 229 -8.83 0.88 -3.74
C ARG A 229 -10.27 0.92 -3.22
N ARG A 230 -11.22 1.48 -3.98
CA ARG A 230 -12.65 1.45 -3.60
C ARG A 230 -13.26 0.07 -3.81
N ARG A 231 -13.05 -0.51 -4.99
CA ARG A 231 -13.50 -1.88 -5.31
C ARG A 231 -12.86 -2.90 -4.36
N LEU A 232 -11.55 -2.75 -4.07
CA LEU A 232 -10.83 -3.58 -3.09
C LEU A 232 -11.60 -3.75 -1.78
N ARG A 233 -12.01 -2.65 -1.16
CA ARG A 233 -12.67 -2.69 0.16
C ARG A 233 -14.01 -3.42 0.14
N GLN A 234 -14.75 -3.31 -0.95
CA GLN A 234 -16.02 -4.00 -1.11
C GLN A 234 -15.79 -5.49 -1.35
N THR A 235 -14.87 -5.84 -2.25
CA THR A 235 -14.64 -7.23 -2.62
C THR A 235 -13.93 -8.02 -1.52
N VAL A 236 -12.96 -7.44 -0.80
CA VAL A 236 -12.33 -8.07 0.37
C VAL A 236 -13.37 -8.41 1.44
N ARG A 237 -14.38 -7.57 1.64
CA ARG A 237 -15.45 -7.85 2.61
C ARG A 237 -16.26 -9.09 2.21
N LEU A 238 -16.68 -9.16 0.94
CA LEU A 238 -17.46 -10.29 0.42
C LEU A 238 -16.64 -11.59 0.48
N VAL A 239 -15.39 -11.54 0.05
CA VAL A 239 -14.48 -12.70 0.07
C VAL A 239 -14.16 -13.16 1.50
N ARG A 240 -14.15 -12.26 2.49
CA ARG A 240 -13.98 -12.61 3.91
C ARG A 240 -15.18 -13.37 4.48
N GLU A 241 -16.38 -13.08 4.00
CA GLU A 241 -17.60 -13.78 4.42
C GLU A 241 -17.69 -15.20 3.81
N GLU A 242 -16.96 -15.49 2.71
CA GLU A 242 -16.82 -16.83 2.10
C GLU A 242 -15.85 -17.79 2.83
N ALA A 243 -15.23 -17.36 3.93
CA ALA A 243 -14.21 -18.16 4.63
C ALA A 243 -14.77 -19.50 5.14
N LEU A 244 -14.21 -20.60 4.65
CA LEU A 244 -14.35 -21.90 5.32
C LEU A 244 -13.67 -21.81 6.70
N PRO A 245 -14.24 -22.40 7.76
CA PRO A 245 -13.53 -22.54 9.02
C PRO A 245 -12.32 -23.44 8.79
N THR A 246 -11.12 -22.88 8.76
CA THR A 246 -9.89 -23.66 8.81
C THR A 246 -9.57 -23.99 10.26
N ASN A 247 -9.52 -25.28 10.59
CA ASN A 247 -8.94 -25.80 11.84
C ASN A 247 -7.39 -25.71 11.85
N PHE A 248 -6.81 -24.77 11.10
CA PHE A 248 -5.36 -24.58 11.11
C PHE A 248 -5.02 -23.72 12.33
N ASP A 249 -4.26 -24.28 13.27
CA ASP A 249 -3.79 -23.56 14.44
C ASP A 249 -2.62 -22.66 14.04
N PHE A 250 -2.81 -21.35 14.13
CA PHE A 250 -1.80 -20.36 13.76
C PHE A 250 -0.86 -20.04 14.91
N ASP A 251 -1.17 -20.48 16.13
CA ASP A 251 -0.25 -20.35 17.25
C ASP A 251 0.94 -21.33 17.11
N ASP A 252 0.81 -22.34 16.22
CA ASP A 252 1.82 -23.35 15.87
C ASP A 252 2.28 -23.24 14.40
N LEU A 253 2.40 -22.02 13.83
CA LEU A 253 3.06 -21.89 12.53
C LEU A 253 4.49 -22.43 12.64
N PRO A 254 4.92 -23.38 11.78
CA PRO A 254 6.29 -23.87 11.84
C PRO A 254 7.25 -22.70 11.72
N ILE A 255 8.15 -22.53 12.71
CA ILE A 255 9.15 -21.43 12.76
C ILE A 255 9.84 -21.22 11.41
N ALA A 256 10.05 -22.30 10.65
CA ALA A 256 10.60 -22.25 9.30
C ALA A 256 9.83 -21.31 8.34
N LEU A 257 8.51 -21.32 8.35
CA LEU A 257 7.69 -20.45 7.49
C LEU A 257 7.71 -19.00 7.96
N GLU A 258 7.78 -18.75 9.27
CA GLU A 258 7.91 -17.39 9.80
C GLU A 258 9.28 -16.79 9.47
N VAL A 259 10.34 -17.58 9.62
CA VAL A 259 11.72 -17.19 9.25
C VAL A 259 11.78 -16.93 7.74
N GLU A 260 11.20 -17.79 6.91
CA GLU A 260 11.14 -17.60 5.47
C GLU A 260 10.37 -16.33 5.08
N ALA A 261 9.21 -16.09 5.69
CA ALA A 261 8.44 -14.85 5.49
C ALA A 261 9.25 -13.61 5.88
N TYR A 262 9.99 -13.69 6.98
CA TYR A 262 10.86 -12.62 7.45
C TYR A 262 12.05 -12.37 6.50
N GLU A 263 12.67 -13.43 5.97
CA GLU A 263 13.75 -13.35 4.98
C GLU A 263 13.25 -12.80 3.63
N LEU A 264 12.06 -13.20 3.18
CA LEU A 264 11.40 -12.63 1.99
C LEU A 264 11.12 -11.14 2.17
N ASN A 265 10.57 -10.75 3.33
CA ASN A 265 10.36 -9.34 3.66
C ASN A 265 11.67 -8.55 3.75
N GLN A 266 12.74 -9.11 4.31
CA GLN A 266 14.05 -8.47 4.33
C GLN A 266 14.67 -8.35 2.94
N SER A 267 14.58 -9.40 2.12
CA SER A 267 15.20 -9.44 0.79
C SER A 267 14.53 -8.47 -0.18
N GLY A 268 13.20 -8.32 -0.13
CA GLY A 268 12.46 -7.29 -0.84
C GLY A 268 12.76 -5.85 -0.35
N GLN A 269 13.15 -5.69 0.92
CA GLN A 269 13.50 -4.40 1.52
C GLN A 269 14.98 -4.00 1.38
N LYS A 270 15.82 -4.74 0.63
CA LYS A 270 17.28 -4.49 0.46
C LYS A 270 17.67 -3.21 -0.30
N ARG A 271 16.88 -2.15 -0.21
CA ARG A 271 17.38 -0.77 -0.31
C ARG A 271 16.76 0.08 0.80
N ARG A 272 17.44 0.13 1.96
CA ARG A 272 17.32 1.29 2.84
C ARG A 272 17.64 2.52 1.98
N ALA A 273 16.66 3.41 1.79
CA ALA A 273 16.90 4.68 1.11
C ALA A 273 18.20 5.30 1.65
N SER A 274 19.13 5.65 0.75
CA SER A 274 20.43 6.22 1.11
C SER A 274 20.23 7.30 2.17
N LEU A 275 21.09 7.33 3.18
CA LEU A 275 21.05 8.36 4.22
C LEU A 275 20.96 9.76 3.59
N TRP A 276 21.72 9.99 2.52
CA TRP A 276 21.68 11.22 1.72
C TRP A 276 20.33 11.48 1.05
N GLY A 277 19.66 10.44 0.56
CA GLY A 277 18.31 10.56 -0.01
C GLY A 277 17.26 10.93 1.04
N ARG A 278 17.34 10.36 2.25
CA ARG A 278 16.44 10.72 3.36
C ARG A 278 16.67 12.14 3.84
N LEU A 279 17.94 12.53 4.00
CA LEU A 279 18.30 13.89 4.36
C LEU A 279 17.85 14.89 3.28
N ALA A 280 18.08 14.59 2.00
CA ALA A 280 17.61 15.44 0.90
C ALA A 280 16.09 15.62 0.89
N LEU A 281 15.33 14.57 1.18
CA LEU A 281 13.87 14.66 1.31
C LEU A 281 13.43 15.52 2.50
N ILE A 282 14.06 15.36 3.67
CA ILE A 282 13.74 16.16 4.87
C ILE A 282 14.10 17.63 4.66
N PHE A 283 15.33 17.92 4.22
CA PHE A 283 15.77 19.30 4.00
C PHE A 283 15.03 19.96 2.82
N GLY A 284 14.77 19.22 1.74
CA GLY A 284 13.98 19.70 0.61
C GLY A 284 12.53 20.02 1.01
N SER A 285 11.90 19.15 1.81
CA SER A 285 10.54 19.42 2.30
C SER A 285 10.49 20.58 3.31
N LEU A 286 11.50 20.73 4.17
CA LEU A 286 11.61 21.86 5.08
C LEU A 286 11.82 23.20 4.34
N ALA A 287 12.65 23.20 3.29
CA ALA A 287 12.86 24.37 2.45
C ALA A 287 11.57 24.79 1.74
N LEU A 288 10.84 23.82 1.17
CA LEU A 288 9.53 24.08 0.56
C LEU A 288 8.51 24.61 1.59
N PHE A 289 8.49 24.06 2.80
CA PHE A 289 7.65 24.58 3.90
C PHE A 289 7.99 26.04 4.22
N TYR A 290 9.27 26.36 4.42
CA TYR A 290 9.69 27.74 4.69
C TYR A 290 9.27 28.69 3.56
N LEU A 291 9.57 28.35 2.30
CA LEU A 291 9.20 29.17 1.14
C LEU A 291 7.69 29.42 1.07
N SER A 292 6.90 28.39 1.35
CA SER A 292 5.43 28.43 1.33
C SER A 292 4.83 29.39 2.35
N PHE A 293 5.42 29.48 3.54
CA PHE A 293 4.92 30.33 4.63
C PHE A 293 5.62 31.68 4.74
N SER A 294 6.77 31.88 4.07
CA SER A 294 7.56 33.13 4.08
C SER A 294 6.80 34.36 3.61
N GLN A 295 5.77 34.18 2.77
CA GLN A 295 4.93 35.27 2.25
C GLN A 295 3.82 35.70 3.22
N LEU A 296 3.53 34.90 4.24
CA LEU A 296 2.40 35.12 5.17
C LEU A 296 2.88 35.34 6.62
N PHE A 297 4.06 34.82 6.96
CA PHE A 297 4.57 34.80 8.33
C PHE A 297 6.02 35.26 8.38
N HIS A 298 6.37 35.94 9.47
CA HIS A 298 7.76 36.25 9.76
C HIS A 298 8.54 34.98 10.13
N VAL A 299 9.85 34.98 9.89
CA VAL A 299 10.74 33.83 10.18
C VAL A 299 10.53 33.26 11.60
N ARG A 300 10.39 34.13 12.62
CA ARG A 300 10.13 33.71 14.00
C ARG A 300 8.81 32.93 14.16
N GLN A 301 7.74 33.37 13.50
CA GLN A 301 6.45 32.68 13.53
C GLN A 301 6.55 31.33 12.81
N ILE A 302 7.29 31.27 11.70
CA ILE A 302 7.56 30.00 11.00
C ILE A 302 8.31 29.03 11.91
N LEU A 303 9.29 29.51 12.68
CA LEU A 303 9.99 28.67 13.66
C LEU A 303 9.08 28.17 14.77
N PHE A 304 8.15 28.99 15.28
CA PHE A 304 7.15 28.54 16.25
C PHE A 304 6.20 27.50 15.64
N LEU A 305 5.71 27.72 14.42
CA LEU A 305 4.87 26.74 13.71
C LEU A 305 5.61 25.42 13.51
N LEU A 306 6.88 25.48 13.11
CA LEU A 306 7.73 24.30 12.94
C LEU A 306 7.92 23.55 14.27
N LEU A 307 8.17 24.26 15.37
CA LEU A 307 8.30 23.65 16.70
C LEU A 307 7.03 22.94 17.12
N VAL A 308 5.86 23.58 16.98
CA VAL A 308 4.57 22.99 17.29
C VAL A 308 4.32 21.74 16.43
N LEU A 309 4.62 21.82 15.14
CA LEU A 309 4.45 20.71 14.22
C LEU A 309 5.39 19.54 14.55
N VAL A 310 6.66 19.80 14.87
CA VAL A 310 7.62 18.75 15.26
C VAL A 310 7.15 18.03 16.52
N ILE A 311 6.61 18.75 17.50
CA ILE A 311 6.08 18.14 18.72
C ILE A 311 4.82 17.32 18.41
N HIS A 312 3.91 17.84 17.60
CA HIS A 312 2.70 17.15 17.15
C HIS A 312 3.04 15.85 16.42
N GLU A 313 3.85 15.93 15.38
CA GLU A 313 4.21 14.78 14.54
C GLU A 313 5.15 13.81 15.25
N GLY A 314 6.04 14.33 16.08
CA GLY A 314 6.87 13.55 17.00
C GLY A 314 6.02 12.74 17.98
N GLY A 315 4.88 13.28 18.41
CA GLY A 315 3.86 12.59 19.18
C GLY A 315 3.28 11.38 18.44
N HIS A 316 2.84 11.55 17.19
CA HIS A 316 2.39 10.42 16.36
C HIS A 316 3.47 9.35 16.19
N LEU A 317 4.72 9.75 15.89
CA LEU A 317 5.85 8.82 15.76
C LEU A 317 6.14 8.07 17.05
N LEU A 318 6.09 8.75 18.19
CA LEU A 318 6.25 8.12 19.50
C LEU A 318 5.13 7.12 19.74
N GLY A 319 3.87 7.47 19.44
CA GLY A 319 2.74 6.57 19.51
C GLY A 319 2.94 5.32 18.64
N LEU A 320 3.38 5.50 17.39
CA LEU A 320 3.68 4.39 16.48
C LEU A 320 4.76 3.48 17.07
N LYS A 321 5.84 4.06 17.60
CA LYS A 321 6.93 3.31 18.24
C LYS A 321 6.45 2.54 19.48
N LEU A 322 5.67 3.18 20.35
CA LEU A 322 5.12 2.58 21.58
C LEU A 322 4.10 1.46 21.28
N ARG A 323 3.43 1.51 20.14
CA ARG A 323 2.47 0.46 19.70
C ARG A 323 3.10 -0.62 18.81
N GLY A 324 4.43 -0.62 18.66
CA GLY A 324 5.18 -1.67 17.96
C GLY A 324 5.13 -1.58 16.43
N TYR A 325 4.89 -0.39 15.86
CA TYR A 325 4.97 -0.20 14.41
C TYR A 325 6.41 -0.23 13.94
N GLN A 326 6.63 -0.88 12.80
CA GLN A 326 7.91 -0.97 12.12
C GLN A 326 7.96 0.03 10.94
N ASN A 327 9.16 0.23 10.37
CA ASN A 327 9.36 1.08 9.18
C ASN A 327 8.83 2.50 9.34
N LEU A 328 9.13 3.12 10.49
CA LEU A 328 8.72 4.49 10.79
C LEU A 328 9.36 5.48 9.81
N SER A 329 8.54 6.34 9.24
CA SER A 329 8.98 7.42 8.36
C SER A 329 8.23 8.71 8.69
N LEU A 330 8.92 9.83 8.52
CA LEU A 330 8.38 11.17 8.68
C LEU A 330 8.69 11.96 7.42
N ILE A 331 7.68 12.54 6.80
CA ILE A 331 7.83 13.38 5.61
C ILE A 331 7.11 14.69 5.86
N PHE A 332 7.80 15.83 5.76
CA PHE A 332 7.13 17.13 5.81
C PHE A 332 6.41 17.37 4.48
N VAL A 333 5.13 17.68 4.54
CA VAL A 333 4.31 18.04 3.37
C VAL A 333 4.04 19.53 3.46
N PRO A 334 4.52 20.33 2.49
CA PRO A 334 4.23 21.75 2.45
C PRO A 334 2.71 21.99 2.58
N PHE A 335 2.32 23.03 3.32
CA PHE A 335 0.92 23.43 3.59
C PHE A 335 0.08 22.48 4.45
N LEU A 336 0.44 21.19 4.57
CA LEU A 336 -0.33 20.20 5.35
C LEU A 336 0.30 19.79 6.68
N GLY A 337 1.60 20.02 6.87
CA GLY A 337 2.31 19.65 8.11
C GLY A 337 3.36 18.57 7.85
N ALA A 338 3.39 17.50 8.64
CA ALA A 338 4.17 16.32 8.32
C ALA A 338 3.27 15.08 8.28
N LEU A 339 3.82 13.98 7.77
CA LEU A 339 3.16 12.69 7.73
C LEU A 339 4.06 11.69 8.43
N ALA A 340 3.62 11.26 9.62
CA ALA A 340 4.14 10.07 10.28
C ALA A 340 3.49 8.81 9.70
N ALA A 341 4.31 7.88 9.20
CA ALA A 341 3.85 6.59 8.69
C ALA A 341 4.65 5.44 9.31
N GLY A 342 3.97 4.32 9.53
CA GLY A 342 4.54 3.07 10.03
C GLY A 342 3.67 1.88 9.63
N GLN A 343 4.22 0.68 9.68
CA GLN A 343 3.53 -0.56 9.33
C GLN A 343 3.39 -1.46 10.56
N LYS A 344 2.21 -2.06 10.74
CA LYS A 344 1.93 -3.07 11.77
C LYS A 344 1.02 -4.13 11.17
N GLU A 345 1.35 -5.40 11.35
CA GLU A 345 0.60 -6.52 10.75
C GLU A 345 -0.82 -6.63 11.31
N ARG A 346 -0.97 -6.52 12.64
CA ARG A 346 -2.28 -6.51 13.33
C ARG A 346 -2.45 -5.19 14.08
N GLU A 347 -3.06 -4.20 13.43
CA GLU A 347 -3.41 -2.91 14.05
C GLU A 347 -4.80 -2.99 14.71
N THR A 348 -4.88 -2.73 16.02
CA THR A 348 -6.17 -2.59 16.71
C THR A 348 -6.70 -1.15 16.61
N LEU A 349 -8.03 -0.99 16.74
CA LEU A 349 -8.64 0.35 16.78
C LEU A 349 -8.07 1.19 17.92
N PHE A 350 -7.83 0.58 19.08
CA PHE A 350 -7.25 1.25 20.24
C PHE A 350 -5.81 1.71 19.98
N ASP A 351 -4.97 0.87 19.35
CA ASP A 351 -3.61 1.26 18.93
C ASP A 351 -3.66 2.51 18.07
N ARG A 352 -4.57 2.53 17.10
CA ARG A 352 -4.69 3.65 16.17
C ARG A 352 -5.21 4.91 16.85
N MET A 353 -6.19 4.80 17.74
CA MET A 353 -6.70 5.95 18.49
C MET A 353 -5.62 6.55 19.38
N LEU A 354 -4.84 5.72 20.09
CA LEU A 354 -3.71 6.20 20.86
C LEU A 354 -2.70 6.96 19.99
N VAL A 355 -2.30 6.40 18.84
CA VAL A 355 -1.40 7.08 17.91
C VAL A 355 -1.95 8.42 17.46
N ILE A 356 -3.25 8.48 17.12
CA ILE A 356 -3.90 9.73 16.69
C ILE A 356 -3.90 10.75 17.83
N PHE A 357 -4.20 10.38 19.07
CA PHE A 357 -4.19 11.31 20.21
C PHE A 357 -2.79 11.75 20.64
N MET A 358 -1.78 10.89 20.45
CA MET A 358 -0.40 11.24 20.81
C MET A 358 0.15 12.42 20.02
N GLY A 359 -0.45 12.82 18.89
CA GLY A 359 -0.09 14.06 18.20
C GLY A 359 -0.61 15.32 18.88
N PRO A 360 -1.94 15.53 18.97
CA PRO A 360 -2.52 16.77 19.49
C PRO A 360 -2.38 16.93 21.00
N VAL A 361 -2.46 15.85 21.79
CA VAL A 361 -2.55 15.95 23.26
C VAL A 361 -1.30 16.58 23.90
N PRO A 362 -0.06 16.17 23.57
CA PRO A 362 1.13 16.83 24.11
C PRO A 362 1.18 18.33 23.79
N GLY A 363 0.81 18.70 22.56
CA GLY A 363 0.78 20.10 22.14
C GLY A 363 -0.26 20.92 22.91
N LEU A 364 -1.46 20.39 23.11
CA LEU A 364 -2.49 21.03 23.93
C LEU A 364 -2.02 21.23 25.38
N PHE A 365 -1.40 20.21 25.97
CA PHE A 365 -0.87 20.28 27.34
C PHE A 365 0.19 21.37 27.48
N ILE A 366 1.15 21.43 26.54
CA ILE A 366 2.19 22.48 26.51
C ILE A 366 1.55 23.86 26.34
N GLY A 367 0.59 24.01 25.42
CA GLY A 367 -0.11 25.27 25.18
C GLY A 367 -0.82 25.79 26.43
N LEU A 368 -1.55 24.92 27.13
CA LEU A 368 -2.24 25.24 28.38
C LEU A 368 -1.27 25.55 29.52
N ALA A 369 -0.17 24.81 29.64
CA ALA A 369 0.86 25.06 30.66
C ALA A 369 1.53 26.42 30.47
N LEU A 370 1.87 26.77 29.22
CA LEU A 370 2.41 28.10 28.88
C LEU A 370 1.40 29.21 29.20
N LEU A 371 0.13 29.01 28.86
CA LEU A 371 -0.93 29.97 29.16
C LEU A 371 -1.10 30.19 30.67
N GLY A 372 -1.11 29.10 31.44
CA GLY A 372 -1.18 29.14 32.90
C GLY A 372 0.02 29.85 33.52
N TYR A 373 1.23 29.58 33.03
CA TYR A 373 2.45 30.26 33.47
C TYR A 373 2.39 31.77 33.20
N ILE A 374 1.98 32.18 32.00
CA ILE A 374 1.80 33.61 31.66
C ILE A 374 0.80 34.26 32.62
N PHE A 375 -0.30 33.60 32.93
CA PHE A 375 -1.32 34.12 33.84
C PHE A 375 -0.82 34.25 35.29
N MET A 376 0.03 33.33 35.76
CA MET A 376 0.66 33.44 37.07
C MET A 376 1.62 34.63 37.15
N VAL A 377 2.52 34.77 36.16
CA VAL A 377 3.56 35.82 36.16
C VAL A 377 2.98 37.22 35.90
N THR A 378 1.85 37.32 35.21
CA THR A 378 1.16 38.61 34.96
C THR A 378 0.29 39.08 36.14
N ARG A 379 -0.08 38.17 37.05
CA ARG A 379 -0.88 38.50 38.24
C ARG A 379 -0.05 38.91 39.45
N GLU A 380 1.18 38.45 39.57
CA GLU A 380 2.08 38.77 40.68
C GLU A 380 3.35 39.49 40.18
N TRP A 381 3.44 40.79 40.46
CA TRP A 381 4.71 41.53 40.65
C TRP A 381 5.76 41.54 39.52
N LEU A 382 5.44 42.11 38.34
CA LEU A 382 6.48 42.79 37.56
C LEU A 382 6.01 44.19 37.12
N PRO A 383 6.63 45.28 37.61
CA PRO A 383 6.31 46.65 37.20
C PRO A 383 6.55 46.89 35.71
N ASP A 384 7.50 46.18 35.10
CA ASP A 384 7.81 46.24 33.67
C ASP A 384 8.54 44.95 33.23
N PRO A 385 7.84 43.84 32.93
CA PRO A 385 8.49 42.70 32.28
C PRO A 385 8.90 43.13 30.86
N PRO A 386 10.02 42.64 30.30
CA PRO A 386 10.36 42.90 28.90
C PRO A 386 9.28 42.26 28.01
N LEU A 387 8.27 43.05 27.63
CA LEU A 387 7.00 42.60 27.03
C LEU A 387 7.18 41.60 25.89
N ARG A 388 8.29 41.72 25.15
CA ARG A 388 8.60 40.92 23.97
C ARG A 388 8.73 39.41 24.24
N TRP A 389 9.21 38.95 25.39
CA TRP A 389 9.32 37.50 25.65
C TRP A 389 7.98 36.88 26.08
N LEU A 390 7.16 37.62 26.84
CA LEU A 390 5.79 37.22 27.17
C LEU A 390 4.91 37.18 25.92
N ASP A 391 5.03 38.16 25.03
CA ASP A 391 4.34 38.17 23.73
C ASP A 391 4.71 36.95 22.87
N ASN A 392 5.99 36.55 22.90
CA ASN A 392 6.45 35.36 22.21
C ASN A 392 5.89 34.07 22.82
N LEU A 393 5.87 33.96 24.15
CA LEU A 393 5.27 32.80 24.84
C LEU A 393 3.76 32.74 24.63
N TRP A 394 3.08 33.89 24.62
CA TRP A 394 1.66 33.99 24.30
C TRP A 394 1.40 33.51 22.88
N THR A 395 2.19 33.99 21.91
CA THR A 395 2.08 33.57 20.51
C THR A 395 2.31 32.07 20.35
N LEU A 396 3.37 31.54 20.99
CA LEU A 396 3.70 30.12 20.94
C LEU A 396 2.63 29.25 21.61
N SER A 397 2.12 29.65 22.78
CA SER A 397 1.00 29.01 23.46
C SER A 397 -0.24 28.94 22.55
N ASN A 398 -0.60 30.05 21.90
CA ASN A 398 -1.70 30.08 20.95
C ASN A 398 -1.47 29.16 19.76
N TYR A 399 -0.26 29.07 19.21
CA TYR A 399 0.02 28.15 18.12
C TYR A 399 -0.12 26.69 18.56
N PHE A 400 0.34 26.33 19.76
CA PHE A 400 0.09 25.01 20.34
C PHE A 400 -1.40 24.72 20.47
N LEU A 401 -2.19 25.64 21.03
CA LEU A 401 -3.62 25.42 21.24
C LEU A 401 -4.39 25.36 19.92
N ILE A 402 -4.15 26.31 19.01
CA ILE A 402 -4.90 26.45 17.76
C ILE A 402 -4.55 25.30 16.81
N LEU A 403 -3.28 24.98 16.57
CA LEU A 403 -2.93 23.92 15.63
C LEU A 403 -3.40 22.55 16.11
N ASN A 404 -3.15 22.21 17.37
CA ASN A 404 -3.55 20.91 17.91
C ASN A 404 -5.08 20.81 18.07
N GLY A 405 -5.74 21.90 18.47
CA GLY A 405 -7.21 21.98 18.53
C GLY A 405 -7.86 21.89 17.14
N PHE A 406 -7.28 22.57 16.15
CA PHE A 406 -7.72 22.48 14.75
C PHE A 406 -7.58 21.05 14.23
N ASN A 407 -6.47 20.37 14.52
CA ASN A 407 -6.29 18.97 14.14
C ASN A 407 -7.33 18.02 14.78
N LEU A 408 -7.95 18.38 15.91
CA LEU A 408 -9.03 17.61 16.52
C LEU A 408 -10.42 17.87 15.91
N LEU A 409 -10.56 18.79 14.94
CA LEU A 409 -11.82 19.01 14.26
C LEU A 409 -12.26 17.76 13.47
N PRO A 410 -13.57 17.50 13.37
CA PRO A 410 -14.11 16.28 12.76
C PRO A 410 -14.10 16.28 11.22
N PHE A 411 -13.06 16.85 10.60
CA PHE A 411 -12.90 16.95 9.15
C PHE A 411 -11.69 16.17 8.66
N PHE A 412 -11.84 15.35 7.62
CA PHE A 412 -10.71 14.68 6.99
C PHE A 412 -9.91 15.68 6.13
N PRO A 413 -8.57 15.72 6.15
CA PRO A 413 -7.63 14.71 6.67
C PRO A 413 -7.17 14.85 8.14
N LEU A 414 -7.73 15.79 8.91
CA LEU A 414 -7.31 16.08 10.29
C LEU A 414 -7.51 14.87 11.23
N ASP A 415 -6.81 14.86 12.36
CA ASP A 415 -6.85 13.80 13.38
C ASP A 415 -8.26 13.53 13.94
N GLY A 416 -9.04 14.58 14.19
CA GLY A 416 -10.43 14.45 14.63
C GLY A 416 -11.30 13.78 13.56
N GLY A 417 -11.14 14.16 12.30
CA GLY A 417 -11.80 13.51 11.17
C GLY A 417 -11.38 12.04 11.02
N GLN A 418 -10.11 11.74 11.30
CA GLN A 418 -9.58 10.38 11.36
C GLN A 418 -10.21 9.54 12.47
N ILE A 419 -10.52 10.13 13.63
CA ILE A 419 -11.25 9.49 14.74
C ILE A 419 -12.70 9.22 14.33
N VAL A 420 -13.43 10.27 13.95
CA VAL A 420 -14.86 10.20 13.57
C VAL A 420 -15.08 9.19 12.45
N ARG A 421 -14.18 9.13 11.48
CA ARG A 421 -14.29 8.18 10.37
C ARG A 421 -14.21 6.72 10.83
N ARG A 422 -13.31 6.43 11.77
CA ARG A 422 -13.05 5.05 12.23
C ARG A 422 -14.06 4.59 13.28
N THR A 423 -14.71 5.51 13.99
CA THR A 423 -15.75 5.19 14.99
C THR A 423 -17.16 5.30 14.42
N LEU A 424 -17.54 6.48 13.92
CA LEU A 424 -18.91 6.84 13.56
C LEU A 424 -19.22 6.58 12.08
N LEU A 425 -18.35 7.00 11.16
CA LEU A 425 -18.62 6.90 9.71
C LEU A 425 -18.27 5.55 9.10
N ALA A 426 -17.74 4.60 9.88
CA ALA A 426 -17.51 3.23 9.43
C ALA A 426 -18.79 2.58 8.88
N ARG A 427 -19.96 3.04 9.32
CA ARG A 427 -21.29 2.56 8.91
C ARG A 427 -22.03 3.46 7.91
N ALA A 428 -21.46 4.60 7.51
CA ALA A 428 -22.12 5.61 6.66
C ALA A 428 -21.21 6.14 5.54
N PRO A 429 -20.92 5.32 4.50
CA PRO A 429 -19.97 5.66 3.43
C PRO A 429 -20.39 6.87 2.58
N LEU A 430 -21.70 7.14 2.47
CA LEU A 430 -22.24 8.28 1.71
C LEU A 430 -21.93 9.61 2.41
N LEU A 431 -22.07 9.65 3.75
CA LEU A 431 -21.76 10.81 4.56
C LEU A 431 -20.25 11.11 4.61
N ASP A 432 -19.39 10.08 4.69
CA ASP A 432 -17.93 10.22 4.53
C ASP A 432 -17.57 10.79 3.14
N GLY A 433 -18.29 10.41 2.09
CA GLY A 433 -18.14 10.97 0.75
C GLY A 433 -18.51 12.45 0.68
N LEU A 434 -19.67 12.82 1.23
CA LEU A 434 -20.17 14.20 1.24
C LEU A 434 -19.28 15.15 2.04
N LEU A 435 -18.83 14.75 3.23
CA LEU A 435 -17.95 15.58 4.06
C LEU A 435 -16.61 15.87 3.37
N ARG A 436 -16.04 14.89 2.65
CA ARG A 436 -14.82 15.09 1.86
C ARG A 436 -15.06 15.98 0.64
N GLY A 437 -16.17 15.75 -0.07
CA GLY A 437 -16.57 16.58 -1.21
C GLY A 437 -16.73 18.03 -0.78
N GLY A 438 -17.43 18.26 0.34
CA GLY A 438 -17.59 19.57 0.96
C GLY A 438 -16.26 20.22 1.34
N ALA A 439 -15.36 19.49 2.02
CA ALA A 439 -14.05 20.03 2.38
C ALA A 439 -13.22 20.44 1.14
N VAL A 440 -13.18 19.60 0.10
CA VAL A 440 -12.49 19.91 -1.16
C VAL A 440 -13.12 21.13 -1.85
N LEU A 441 -14.45 21.19 -1.92
CA LEU A 441 -15.17 22.31 -2.53
C LEU A 441 -14.96 23.62 -1.76
N THR A 442 -14.87 23.57 -0.43
CA THR A 442 -14.53 24.75 0.38
C THR A 442 -13.10 25.20 0.14
N PHE A 443 -12.12 24.28 0.07
CA PHE A 443 -10.72 24.62 -0.23
C PHE A 443 -10.57 25.22 -1.63
N VAL A 444 -11.21 24.63 -2.64
CA VAL A 444 -11.21 25.16 -4.01
C VAL A 444 -11.97 26.49 -4.08
N GLY A 445 -13.10 26.59 -3.41
CA GLY A 445 -13.91 27.80 -3.31
C GLY A 445 -13.13 28.96 -2.71
N LEU A 446 -12.41 28.75 -1.60
CA LEU A 446 -11.54 29.75 -0.97
C LEU A 446 -10.32 30.13 -1.83
N GLY A 447 -9.87 29.24 -2.72
CA GLY A 447 -8.82 29.55 -3.70
C GLY A 447 -9.32 30.39 -4.88
N LEU A 448 -10.59 30.23 -5.28
CA LEU A 448 -11.20 30.93 -6.41
C LEU A 448 -11.93 32.23 -6.01
N ALA A 449 -12.45 32.31 -4.79
CA ALA A 449 -13.16 33.44 -4.18
C ALA A 449 -12.23 34.45 -3.54
#